data_AF-A0A4Q7ULS9-F1
#
_entry.id   AF-A0A4Q7ULS9-F1
#
_cell.length_a   1.000
_cell.length_b   1.000
_cell.length_c   1.000
_cell.angle_alpha   90.00
_cell.angle_beta   90.00
_cell.angle_gamma   90.00
#
_symmetry.space_group_name_H-M   'P 1'
#
loop_
_entity.id
_entity.type
_entity.pdbx_description
1 polymer ?
#
loop_
_entity_poly.entity_id
_entity_poly.type
_entity_poly.pdbx_seq_one_letter_code
_entity_poly.pdbx_strand_id
1 'polypeptide(L)'
;MIEKLSAATVRHRHVVLTLGLLLVGVNTAAPPSASAVGQRLLFLLSLTALVLAAVVMGVRPASFVVQPQIPAFATPGPAWTVFFALGYLGPASAHIGALLRATRQGTLSTFDVVLGVLWVVLAALMVTWAWRGHGVRLEPFGVRQTWALGSLTVPWAALLAPQVPSAADRRRSLPMRITEPHLVRRRGIPRGRGALRTDIVDAGFLAAAIGYYVAHPEHRAAIGGQAEYDRLRAALSGGEAALPGRE
;
A
#
# COMPACT_ATOMS: atom_id res chain seq x y z
N MET A 1 14.39 -10.09 8.47
CA MET A 1 15.08 -8.85 8.01
C MET A 1 14.22 -8.01 7.06
N ILE A 2 13.61 -8.61 6.03
CA ILE A 2 12.76 -7.94 5.03
C ILE A 2 11.55 -7.20 5.64
N GLU A 3 10.92 -7.76 6.68
CA GLU A 3 9.79 -7.11 7.38
C GLU A 3 10.19 -5.81 8.08
N LYS A 4 11.36 -5.77 8.74
CA LYS A 4 11.86 -4.55 9.37
C LYS A 4 12.18 -3.48 8.32
N LEU A 5 12.78 -3.88 7.21
CA LEU A 5 13.11 -2.98 6.10
C LEU A 5 11.84 -2.40 5.44
N SER A 6 10.83 -3.23 5.18
CA SER A 6 9.55 -2.80 4.60
C SER A 6 8.78 -1.89 5.57
N ALA A 7 8.72 -2.22 6.86
CA ALA A 7 8.11 -1.36 7.87
C ALA A 7 8.80 0.00 7.98
N ALA A 8 10.13 0.03 7.98
CA ALA A 8 10.90 1.28 7.98
C ALA A 8 10.67 2.09 6.69
N THR A 9 10.65 1.43 5.53
CA THR A 9 10.40 2.07 4.23
C THR A 9 9.02 2.71 4.17
N VAL A 10 7.99 2.03 4.70
CA VAL A 10 6.62 2.56 4.75
C VAL A 10 6.53 3.74 5.73
N ARG A 11 7.18 3.65 6.89
CA ARG A 11 7.23 4.74 7.88
C ARG A 11 7.89 5.98 7.30
N HIS A 12 8.98 5.81 6.55
CA HIS A 12 9.74 6.90 5.95
C HIS A 12 9.44 7.09 4.46
N ARG A 13 8.29 6.64 3.97
CA ARG A 13 7.96 6.64 2.52
C ARG A 13 8.15 8.00 1.86
N HIS A 14 7.82 9.09 2.55
CA HIS A 14 7.97 10.44 2.04
C HIS A 14 9.45 10.78 1.86
N VAL A 15 10.28 10.51 2.87
CA VAL A 15 11.73 10.72 2.82
C VAL A 15 12.37 9.86 1.72
N VAL A 16 11.98 8.58 1.63
CA VAL A 16 12.51 7.65 0.64
C VAL A 16 12.14 8.09 -0.79
N LEU A 17 10.90 8.49 -1.03
CA LEU A 17 10.46 8.99 -2.33
C LEU A 17 11.13 10.33 -2.69
N THR A 18 11.25 11.26 -1.73
CA THR A 18 11.95 12.53 -1.94
C THR A 18 13.42 12.31 -2.25
N LEU A 19 14.10 11.39 -1.54
CA LEU A 19 15.49 11.04 -1.80
C LEU A 19 15.66 10.40 -3.20
N GLY A 20 14.74 9.51 -3.59
CA GLY A 20 14.71 8.93 -4.93
C GLY A 20 14.53 9.98 -6.02
N LEU A 21 13.61 10.93 -5.84
CA LEU A 21 13.40 12.05 -6.77
C LEU A 21 14.64 12.95 -6.86
N LEU A 22 15.30 13.24 -5.73
CA LEU A 22 16.52 14.04 -5.69
C LEU A 22 17.66 13.33 -6.42
N LEU A 23 17.82 12.01 -6.20
CA LEU A 23 18.81 11.19 -6.88
C LEU A 23 18.62 11.22 -8.41
N VAL A 24 17.37 11.12 -8.88
CA VAL A 24 17.03 11.27 -10.30
C VAL A 24 17.40 12.65 -10.81
N GLY A 25 17.04 13.71 -10.08
CA GLY A 25 17.36 15.09 -10.46
C GLY A 25 18.87 15.33 -10.61
N VAL A 26 19.66 14.87 -9.63
CA VAL A 26 21.13 14.96 -9.66
C VAL A 26 21.69 14.20 -10.86
N ASN A 27 21.21 12.99 -11.12
CA ASN A 27 21.68 12.21 -12.26
C ASN A 27 21.34 12.85 -13.61
N THR A 28 20.18 13.50 -13.74
CA THR A 28 19.82 14.23 -14.97
C THR A 28 20.66 15.48 -15.20
N ALA A 29 21.22 16.09 -14.15
CA ALA A 29 22.07 17.27 -14.24
C ALA A 29 23.57 16.94 -14.45
N ALA A 30 23.97 15.68 -14.26
CA ALA A 30 25.37 15.27 -14.31
C ALA A 30 25.95 15.29 -15.75
N PRO A 31 27.23 15.65 -15.92
CA PRO A 31 27.88 15.65 -17.23
C PRO A 31 28.01 14.22 -17.80
N PRO A 32 27.95 14.06 -19.14
CA PRO A 32 27.88 12.75 -19.80
C PRO A 32 29.09 11.84 -19.53
N SER A 33 30.26 12.40 -19.26
CA SER A 33 31.48 11.65 -18.90
C SER A 33 31.41 11.00 -17.51
N ALA A 34 30.65 11.58 -16.57
CA ALA A 34 30.38 11.00 -15.25
C ALA A 34 29.20 10.00 -15.27
N SER A 35 28.46 9.92 -16.39
CA SER A 35 27.14 9.28 -16.44
C SER A 35 27.16 7.75 -16.56
N ALA A 36 28.20 7.14 -17.15
CA ALA A 36 28.15 5.70 -17.45
C ALA A 36 28.11 4.82 -16.18
N VAL A 37 28.93 5.16 -15.18
CA VAL A 37 28.96 4.45 -13.89
C VAL A 37 27.70 4.76 -13.08
N GLY A 38 27.31 6.04 -12.99
CA GLY A 38 26.10 6.46 -12.28
C GLY A 38 24.84 5.81 -12.85
N GLN A 39 24.73 5.74 -14.18
CA GLN A 39 23.59 5.13 -14.86
C GLN A 39 23.53 3.62 -14.64
N ARG A 40 24.67 2.91 -14.70
CA ARG A 40 24.73 1.47 -14.35
C ARG A 40 24.29 1.23 -12.90
N LEU A 41 24.77 2.06 -11.97
CA LEU A 41 24.38 1.96 -10.55
C LEU A 41 22.88 2.20 -10.37
N LEU A 42 22.31 3.21 -11.02
CA LEU A 42 20.87 3.51 -10.98
C LEU A 42 20.03 2.38 -11.57
N PHE A 43 20.47 1.76 -12.66
CA PHE A 43 19.80 0.60 -13.23
C PHE A 43 19.81 -0.59 -12.26
N LEU A 44 20.96 -0.88 -11.64
CA LEU A 44 21.07 -1.96 -10.64
C LEU A 44 20.21 -1.70 -9.40
N LEU A 45 20.19 -0.46 -8.89
CA LEU A 45 19.32 -0.05 -7.80
C LEU A 45 17.84 -0.18 -8.17
N SER A 46 17.48 0.23 -9.39
CA SER A 46 16.11 0.14 -9.90
C SER A 46 15.65 -1.30 -10.06
N LEU A 47 16.50 -2.16 -10.61
CA LEU A 47 16.23 -3.59 -10.75
C LEU A 47 16.08 -4.25 -9.38
N THR A 48 16.98 -3.93 -8.44
CA THR A 48 16.90 -4.44 -7.07
C THR A 48 15.60 -4.01 -6.38
N ALA A 49 15.19 -2.75 -6.56
CA ALA A 49 13.91 -2.24 -6.05
C ALA A 49 12.72 -2.98 -6.69
N LEU A 50 12.72 -3.23 -8.01
CA LEU A 50 11.67 -4.00 -8.68
C LEU A 50 11.59 -5.45 -8.18
N VAL A 51 12.73 -6.12 -8.03
CA VAL A 51 12.79 -7.49 -7.48
C VAL A 51 12.22 -7.50 -6.06
N LEU A 52 12.63 -6.53 -5.22
CA LEU A 52 12.10 -6.42 -3.87
C LEU A 52 10.60 -6.10 -3.86
N ALA A 53 10.12 -5.28 -4.79
CA ALA A 53 8.69 -5.01 -4.95
C ALA A 53 7.92 -6.30 -5.26
N ALA A 54 8.42 -7.13 -6.19
CA ALA A 54 7.80 -8.40 -6.55
C ALA A 54 7.77 -9.38 -5.37
N VAL A 55 8.87 -9.49 -4.62
CA VAL A 55 8.96 -10.33 -3.42
C VAL A 55 7.96 -9.87 -2.35
N VAL A 56 7.92 -8.56 -2.07
CA VAL A 56 7.06 -7.99 -1.03
C VAL A 56 5.58 -7.96 -1.45
N MET A 57 5.26 -7.96 -2.74
CA MET A 57 3.88 -8.02 -3.24
C MET A 57 3.16 -9.31 -2.81
N GLY A 58 3.90 -10.39 -2.56
CA GLY A 58 3.35 -11.65 -2.05
C GLY A 58 3.16 -11.69 -0.52
N VAL A 59 3.83 -10.79 0.22
CA VAL A 59 3.83 -10.80 1.69
C VAL A 59 2.65 -9.99 2.20
N ARG A 60 1.74 -10.66 2.93
CA ARG A 60 0.59 -10.02 3.57
C ARG A 60 0.78 -10.07 5.08
N PRO A 61 1.24 -8.99 5.71
CA PRO A 61 1.43 -8.97 7.15
C PRO A 61 0.08 -9.16 7.87
N ALA A 62 0.05 -10.02 8.87
CA ALA A 62 -1.06 -10.18 9.82
C ALA A 62 -0.88 -9.20 11.00
N SER A 63 -0.75 -7.92 10.69
CA SER A 63 -0.52 -6.88 11.71
C SER A 63 -1.16 -5.56 11.34
N PHE A 64 -1.53 -4.80 12.37
CA PHE A 64 -1.91 -3.40 12.23
C PHE A 64 -0.81 -2.49 12.77
N VAL A 65 -0.77 -1.28 12.24
CA VAL A 65 0.04 -0.17 12.73
C VAL A 65 -0.87 0.77 13.51
N VAL A 66 -0.55 0.96 14.77
CA VAL A 66 -1.25 1.91 15.65
C VAL A 66 -0.88 3.34 15.21
N GLN A 67 -1.88 4.17 14.93
CA GLN A 67 -1.68 5.58 14.62
C GLN A 67 -2.00 6.41 15.87
N PRO A 68 -1.01 6.94 16.61
CA PRO A 68 -1.29 7.72 17.82
C PRO A 68 -1.97 9.06 17.53
N GLN A 69 -1.85 9.58 16.29
CA GLN A 69 -2.40 10.88 15.88
C GLN A 69 -3.88 10.81 15.51
N ILE A 70 -4.38 9.64 15.11
CA ILE A 70 -5.77 9.41 14.72
C ILE A 70 -6.15 8.08 15.36
N PRO A 71 -7.12 8.02 16.28
CA PRO A 71 -7.47 6.79 17.02
C PRO A 71 -7.96 5.73 16.03
N ALA A 72 -7.01 4.97 15.49
CA ALA A 72 -7.25 4.04 14.41
C ALA A 72 -6.13 2.99 14.34
N PHE A 73 -6.51 1.76 14.00
CA PHE A 73 -5.58 0.74 13.54
C PHE A 73 -5.54 0.75 12.03
N ALA A 74 -4.38 1.01 11.45
CA ALA A 74 -4.21 1.04 10.01
C ALA A 74 -3.46 -0.19 9.54
N THR A 75 -3.83 -0.72 8.37
CA THR A 75 -2.98 -1.66 7.66
C THR A 75 -1.67 -0.95 7.30
N PRO A 76 -0.50 -1.62 7.40
CA PRO A 76 0.75 -1.07 6.91
C PRO A 76 0.57 -0.69 5.43
N GLY A 77 1.12 0.46 5.02
CA GLY A 77 1.09 0.85 3.62
C GLY A 77 1.79 -0.22 2.76
N PRO A 78 1.34 -0.45 1.52
CA PRO A 78 1.92 -1.47 0.66
C PRO A 78 3.35 -1.08 0.27
N ALA A 79 4.35 -1.64 0.94
CA ALA A 79 5.77 -1.30 0.72
C ALA A 79 6.20 -1.53 -0.74
N TRP A 80 5.60 -2.51 -1.42
CA TRP A 80 5.85 -2.76 -2.84
C TRP A 80 5.54 -1.55 -3.72
N THR A 81 4.59 -0.68 -3.37
CA THR A 81 4.28 0.52 -4.17
C THR A 81 5.44 1.53 -4.14
N VAL A 82 6.13 1.65 -3.01
CA VAL A 82 7.32 2.52 -2.87
C VAL A 82 8.48 1.94 -3.68
N PHE A 83 8.73 0.64 -3.54
CA PHE A 83 9.78 -0.03 -4.31
C PHE A 83 9.51 -0.01 -5.82
N PHE A 84 8.24 -0.16 -6.23
CA PHE A 84 7.85 -0.07 -7.63
C PHE A 84 8.05 1.34 -8.18
N ALA A 85 7.66 2.37 -7.43
CA ALA A 85 7.91 3.76 -7.81
C ALA A 85 9.42 4.06 -7.93
N LEU A 86 10.23 3.63 -6.96
CA LEU A 86 11.70 3.75 -7.01
C LEU A 86 12.30 2.99 -8.19
N GLY A 87 11.84 1.77 -8.45
CA GLY A 87 12.28 0.95 -9.57
C GLY A 87 11.95 1.59 -10.93
N TYR A 88 10.87 2.36 -11.00
CA TYR A 88 10.47 3.07 -12.21
C TYR A 88 11.25 4.38 -12.45
N LEU A 89 11.80 4.98 -11.39
CA LEU A 89 12.53 6.25 -11.46
C LEU A 89 13.85 6.16 -12.25
N GLY A 90 14.56 5.03 -12.19
CA GLY A 90 15.81 4.85 -12.94
C GLY A 90 15.62 4.87 -14.46
N PRO A 91 14.75 4.00 -15.02
CA PRO A 91 14.40 4.05 -16.44
C PRO A 91 13.87 5.43 -16.88
N ALA A 92 13.05 6.08 -16.04
CA ALA A 92 12.57 7.42 -16.32
C ALA A 92 13.71 8.46 -16.42
N SER A 93 14.70 8.41 -15.51
CA SER A 93 15.89 9.26 -15.56
C SER A 93 16.68 9.05 -16.87
N ALA A 94 16.92 7.78 -17.23
CA ALA A 94 17.64 7.44 -18.46
C ALA A 94 16.92 7.94 -19.72
N HIS A 95 15.59 7.84 -19.75
CA HIS A 95 14.77 8.31 -20.86
C HIS A 95 14.77 9.83 -20.98
N ILE A 96 14.64 10.57 -19.87
CA ILE A 96 14.75 12.03 -19.86
C ILE A 96 16.15 12.48 -20.35
N GLY A 97 17.21 11.82 -19.89
CA GLY A 97 18.57 12.11 -20.35
C GLY A 97 18.81 11.79 -21.84
N ALA A 98 18.11 10.80 -22.40
CA ALA A 98 18.12 10.53 -23.83
C ALA A 98 17.38 11.63 -24.61
N LEU A 99 16.20 12.04 -24.12
CA LEU A 99 15.39 13.10 -24.73
C LEU A 99 16.16 14.43 -24.78
N LEU A 100 16.77 14.84 -23.67
CA LEU A 100 17.58 16.07 -23.60
C LEU A 100 18.77 16.06 -24.59
N ARG A 101 19.40 14.89 -24.79
CA ARG A 101 20.48 14.73 -25.77
C ARG A 101 19.97 14.84 -27.19
N ALA A 102 18.84 14.20 -27.50
CA ALA A 102 18.18 14.33 -28.81
C ALA A 102 17.77 15.78 -29.09
N THR A 103 17.32 16.54 -28.07
CA THR A 103 16.95 17.95 -28.23
C THR A 103 18.17 18.78 -28.64
N ARG A 104 19.30 18.57 -27.96
CA ARG A 104 20.55 19.29 -28.24
C ARG A 104 21.12 18.96 -29.62
N GLN A 105 20.88 17.76 -30.11
CA GLN A 105 21.34 17.30 -31.42
C GLN A 105 20.37 17.68 -32.56
N GLY A 106 19.19 18.23 -32.26
CA GLY A 106 18.17 18.53 -33.25
C GLY A 106 17.55 17.29 -33.91
N THR A 107 17.78 16.10 -33.36
CA THR A 107 17.30 14.81 -33.88
C THR A 107 15.98 14.37 -33.27
N LEU A 108 15.31 15.27 -32.56
CA LEU A 108 14.18 14.94 -31.72
C LEU A 108 12.92 14.76 -32.58
N SER A 109 12.41 13.54 -32.65
CA SER A 109 11.16 13.25 -33.35
C SER A 109 9.95 13.63 -32.50
N THR A 110 8.84 14.05 -33.12
CA THR A 110 7.55 14.23 -32.44
C THR A 110 7.15 12.99 -31.64
N PHE A 111 7.48 11.80 -32.14
CA PHE A 111 7.24 10.54 -31.46
C PHE A 111 7.99 10.44 -30.11
N ASP A 112 9.25 10.88 -30.07
CA ASP A 112 10.07 10.88 -28.85
C ASP A 112 9.51 11.83 -27.80
N VAL A 113 9.00 13.00 -28.22
CA VAL A 113 8.33 13.96 -27.32
C VAL A 113 7.10 13.32 -26.69
N VAL A 114 6.22 12.75 -27.52
CA VAL A 114 4.95 12.17 -27.05
C VAL A 114 5.22 11.02 -26.08
N LEU A 115 6.15 10.13 -26.41
CA LEU A 115 6.52 9.02 -25.54
C LEU A 115 7.15 9.50 -24.22
N GLY A 116 8.03 10.51 -24.29
CA GLY A 116 8.65 11.12 -23.11
C GLY A 116 7.63 11.75 -22.16
N VAL A 117 6.67 12.51 -22.70
CA VAL A 117 5.58 13.11 -21.91
C VAL A 117 4.73 12.03 -21.25
N LEU A 118 4.31 11.01 -22.02
CA LEU A 118 3.53 9.90 -21.49
C LEU A 118 4.25 9.18 -20.35
N TRP A 119 5.56 8.97 -20.49
CA TRP A 119 6.39 8.32 -19.48
C TRP A 119 6.52 9.15 -18.20
N VAL A 120 6.74 10.46 -18.31
CA VAL A 120 6.80 11.38 -17.16
C VAL A 120 5.46 11.42 -16.43
N VAL A 121 4.34 11.47 -17.17
CA VAL A 121 2.99 11.42 -16.59
C VAL A 121 2.79 10.11 -15.84
N LEU A 122 3.19 8.98 -16.40
CA LEU A 122 3.09 7.67 -15.75
C LEU A 122 3.95 7.59 -14.48
N ALA A 123 5.18 8.11 -14.50
CA ALA A 123 6.05 8.20 -13.33
C ALA A 123 5.42 9.06 -12.22
N ALA A 124 4.90 10.24 -12.57
CA ALA A 124 4.24 11.15 -11.64
C ALA A 124 2.99 10.50 -11.02
N LEU A 125 2.20 9.77 -11.81
CA LEU A 125 1.05 9.01 -11.32
C LEU A 125 1.47 7.92 -10.34
N MET A 126 2.53 7.16 -10.64
CA MET A 126 3.06 6.11 -9.76
C MET A 126 3.56 6.67 -8.42
N VAL A 127 4.33 7.76 -8.45
CA VAL A 127 4.81 8.44 -7.23
C VAL A 127 3.64 8.97 -6.42
N THR A 128 2.69 9.65 -7.05
CA THR A 128 1.48 10.15 -6.38
C THR A 128 0.67 9.02 -5.77
N TRP A 129 0.59 7.89 -6.45
CA TRP A 129 -0.10 6.70 -5.99
C TRP A 129 0.57 6.08 -4.75
N ALA A 130 1.89 5.91 -4.79
CA ALA A 130 2.68 5.46 -3.64
C ALA A 130 2.60 6.44 -2.46
N TRP A 131 2.53 7.74 -2.73
CA TRP A 131 2.43 8.80 -1.72
C TRP A 131 1.10 8.82 -0.98
N ARG A 132 -0.02 8.65 -1.70
CA ARG A 132 -1.38 8.81 -1.14
C ARG A 132 -1.73 7.82 -0.03
N GLY A 133 -1.04 6.68 0.06
CA GLY A 133 -1.22 5.72 1.15
C GLY A 133 -2.60 5.06 1.15
N HIS A 134 -2.67 3.83 0.66
CA HIS A 134 -3.93 3.11 0.49
C HIS A 134 -3.99 2.01 1.54
N GLY A 135 -5.18 1.74 2.08
CA GLY A 135 -5.31 0.70 3.08
C GLY A 135 -6.68 0.65 3.75
N VAL A 136 -6.79 -0.30 4.67
CA VAL A 136 -7.94 -0.44 5.56
C VAL A 136 -7.55 0.17 6.92
N ARG A 137 -8.47 0.93 7.50
CA ARG A 137 -8.36 1.52 8.83
C ARG A 137 -9.56 1.07 9.65
N LEU A 138 -9.30 0.58 10.84
CA LEU A 138 -10.30 0.34 11.86
C LEU A 138 -10.34 1.61 12.71
N GLU A 139 -11.49 2.27 12.74
CA GLU A 139 -11.75 3.46 13.51
C GLU A 139 -12.85 3.13 14.54
N PRO A 140 -12.96 3.84 15.68
CA PRO A 140 -13.97 3.58 16.70
C PRO A 140 -15.41 3.54 16.18
N PHE A 141 -15.70 4.32 15.13
CA PHE A 141 -17.02 4.37 14.51
C PHE A 141 -17.24 3.34 13.38
N GLY A 142 -16.18 2.74 12.84
CA GLY A 142 -16.33 1.76 11.76
C GLY A 142 -15.03 1.38 11.05
N VAL A 143 -15.19 0.64 9.96
CA VAL A 143 -14.09 0.26 9.07
C VAL A 143 -14.06 1.23 7.89
N ARG A 144 -12.91 1.88 7.69
CA ARG A 144 -12.66 2.78 6.57
C ARG A 144 -11.64 2.18 5.62
N GLN A 145 -11.99 2.09 4.34
CA GLN A 145 -11.08 1.66 3.28
C GLN A 145 -10.83 2.83 2.32
N THR A 146 -9.58 3.12 2.01
CA THR A 146 -9.18 4.17 1.06
C THR A 146 -8.50 3.59 -0.18
N TRP A 147 -8.81 4.15 -1.35
CA TRP A 147 -8.14 3.84 -2.62
C TRP A 147 -7.87 5.12 -3.44
N ALA A 148 -7.18 4.97 -4.58
CA ALA A 148 -6.67 6.10 -5.37
C ALA A 148 -7.73 7.12 -5.79
N LEU A 149 -8.97 6.64 -5.96
CA LEU A 149 -10.09 7.35 -6.56
C LEU A 149 -11.30 7.38 -5.62
N GLY A 150 -11.13 7.09 -4.33
CA GLY A 150 -12.27 7.07 -3.42
C GLY A 150 -12.01 6.49 -2.02
N SER A 151 -13.08 6.46 -1.24
CA SER A 151 -13.10 5.87 0.09
C SER A 151 -14.45 5.24 0.38
N LEU A 152 -14.43 4.18 1.17
CA LEU A 152 -15.59 3.46 1.68
C LEU A 152 -15.51 3.50 3.20
N THR A 153 -16.54 4.00 3.85
CA THR A 153 -16.68 3.95 5.30
C THR A 153 -17.89 3.09 5.63
N VAL A 154 -17.65 1.98 6.33
CA VAL A 154 -18.67 1.06 6.78
C VAL A 154 -18.77 1.18 8.30
N PRO A 155 -19.86 1.74 8.86
CA PRO A 155 -20.03 1.83 10.30
C PRO A 155 -20.19 0.44 10.92
N TRP A 156 -19.77 0.29 12.18
CA TRP A 156 -19.88 -0.99 12.89
C TRP A 156 -21.32 -1.52 12.95
N ALA A 157 -22.31 -0.64 13.04
CA ALA A 157 -23.74 -1.00 13.03
C ALA A 157 -24.18 -1.71 11.73
N ALA A 158 -23.53 -1.42 10.61
CA ALA A 158 -23.87 -2.01 9.31
C ALA A 158 -23.14 -3.33 9.01
N LEU A 159 -22.20 -3.73 9.88
CA LEU A 159 -21.38 -4.92 9.70
C LEU A 159 -22.00 -6.12 10.43
N LEU A 160 -22.38 -7.15 9.67
CA LEU A 160 -22.48 -8.51 10.23
C LEU A 160 -21.08 -9.11 10.31
N ALA A 161 -20.89 -10.00 11.29
CA ALA A 161 -19.64 -10.74 11.46
C ALA A 161 -19.09 -11.22 10.10
N PRO A 162 -17.87 -10.82 9.71
CA PRO A 162 -17.30 -11.25 8.46
C PRO A 162 -17.20 -12.77 8.44
N GLN A 163 -17.48 -13.37 7.28
CA GLN A 163 -17.16 -14.78 7.10
C GLN A 163 -15.65 -14.90 7.06
N VAL A 164 -15.07 -15.59 8.04
CA VAL A 164 -13.64 -15.92 8.04
C VAL A 164 -13.41 -16.76 6.78
N PRO A 165 -12.60 -16.28 5.82
CA PRO A 165 -12.28 -17.07 4.64
C PRO A 165 -11.62 -18.36 5.11
N SER A 166 -12.03 -19.50 4.55
CA SER A 166 -11.31 -20.75 4.78
C SER A 166 -9.84 -20.55 4.39
N ALA A 167 -8.90 -21.15 5.12
CA ALA A 167 -7.46 -21.00 4.88
C ALA A 167 -7.04 -21.41 3.44
N ALA A 168 -7.86 -22.21 2.77
CA ALA A 168 -7.69 -22.59 1.37
C ALA A 168 -8.11 -21.49 0.35
N ASP A 169 -8.96 -20.55 0.75
CA ASP A 169 -9.53 -19.53 -0.14
C ASP A 169 -8.67 -18.26 -0.13
N ARG A 170 -7.64 -18.24 -0.98
CA ARG A 170 -6.66 -17.15 -1.12
C ARG A 170 -7.21 -15.87 -1.79
N ARG A 171 -8.52 -15.62 -1.68
CA ARG A 171 -9.21 -14.48 -2.31
C ARG A 171 -8.61 -13.15 -1.83
N ARG A 172 -8.43 -12.23 -2.77
CA ARG A 172 -7.91 -10.86 -2.53
C ARG A 172 -8.97 -9.90 -1.97
N SER A 173 -10.14 -10.43 -1.65
CA SER A 173 -11.30 -9.68 -1.22
C SER A 173 -12.05 -10.45 -0.15
N LEU A 174 -12.31 -9.83 0.99
CA LEU A 174 -13.15 -10.37 2.05
C LEU A 174 -14.61 -9.98 1.75
N PRO A 175 -15.49 -10.94 1.42
CA PRO A 175 -16.91 -10.62 1.22
C PRO A 175 -17.49 -10.13 2.55
N MET A 176 -18.10 -8.94 2.54
CA MET A 176 -18.79 -8.41 3.71
C MET A 176 -20.29 -8.58 3.52
N ARG A 177 -20.95 -9.21 4.49
CA ARG A 177 -22.40 -9.18 4.60
C ARG A 177 -22.78 -7.86 5.26
N ILE A 178 -23.34 -6.96 4.47
CA ILE A 178 -23.78 -5.65 4.93
C ILE A 178 -25.29 -5.73 5.10
N THR A 179 -25.77 -5.66 6.34
CA THR A 179 -27.20 -5.70 6.66
C THR A 179 -27.90 -4.42 6.24
N GLU A 180 -27.21 -3.29 6.43
CA GLU A 180 -27.76 -1.95 6.23
C GLU A 180 -26.91 -1.17 5.21
N PRO A 181 -27.10 -1.41 3.91
CA PRO A 181 -26.30 -0.78 2.85
C PRO A 181 -26.49 0.74 2.80
N HIS A 182 -27.60 1.26 3.33
CA HIS A 182 -27.91 2.70 3.35
C HIS A 182 -27.03 3.50 4.32
N LEU A 183 -26.45 2.86 5.34
CA LEU A 183 -25.51 3.51 6.26
C LEU A 183 -24.08 3.62 5.70
N VAL A 184 -23.80 2.94 4.59
CA VAL A 184 -22.47 2.87 4.00
C VAL A 184 -22.16 4.16 3.24
N ARG A 185 -21.21 4.94 3.75
CA ARG A 185 -20.76 6.16 3.07
C ARG A 185 -19.70 5.83 2.04
N ARG A 186 -19.99 6.14 0.78
CA ARG A 186 -19.08 5.97 -0.36
C ARG A 186 -18.70 7.33 -0.92
N ARG A 187 -17.42 7.52 -1.20
CA ARG A 187 -16.90 8.72 -1.89
C ARG A 187 -16.03 8.28 -3.06
N GLY A 188 -16.22 8.88 -4.24
CA GLY A 188 -15.44 8.60 -5.43
C GLY A 188 -15.93 7.40 -6.25
N ILE A 189 -15.09 6.86 -7.12
CA ILE A 189 -15.46 5.83 -8.08
C ILE A 189 -15.49 4.45 -7.38
N PRO A 190 -16.65 3.79 -7.25
CA PRO A 190 -16.78 2.54 -6.53
C PRO A 190 -16.09 1.41 -7.30
N ARG A 191 -14.96 0.93 -6.80
CA ARG A 191 -14.25 -0.22 -7.39
C ARG A 191 -14.60 -1.48 -6.58
N GLY A 192 -15.71 -2.12 -6.95
CA GLY A 192 -16.22 -3.35 -6.34
C GLY A 192 -17.38 -3.12 -5.36
N ARG A 193 -18.43 -3.95 -5.45
CA ARG A 193 -19.59 -3.92 -4.56
C ARG A 193 -19.36 -4.91 -3.40
N GLY A 194 -19.37 -4.42 -2.16
CA GLY A 194 -19.54 -5.26 -0.97
C GLY A 194 -18.36 -6.14 -0.54
N ALA A 195 -17.14 -5.86 -0.99
CA ALA A 195 -15.97 -6.62 -0.56
C ALA A 195 -14.84 -5.71 -0.09
N LEU A 196 -14.25 -6.07 1.05
CA LEU A 196 -13.13 -5.38 1.67
C LEU A 196 -11.84 -5.87 1.01
N ARG A 197 -10.94 -4.96 0.61
CA ARG A 197 -9.68 -5.38 -0.01
C ARG A 197 -8.71 -5.91 1.03
N THR A 198 -8.14 -7.08 0.75
CA THR A 198 -7.15 -7.78 1.59
C THR A 198 -5.84 -8.00 0.83
N ASP A 199 -5.53 -7.12 -0.13
CA ASP A 199 -4.29 -7.22 -0.91
C ASP A 199 -3.05 -6.75 -0.14
N ILE A 200 -3.24 -6.04 0.97
CA ILE A 200 -2.17 -5.41 1.76
C ILE A 200 -2.02 -6.04 3.15
N VAL A 201 -3.07 -6.71 3.64
CA VAL A 201 -3.13 -7.34 4.97
C VAL A 201 -3.66 -8.77 4.81
N ASP A 202 -3.27 -9.66 5.70
CA ASP A 202 -3.84 -11.00 5.72
C ASP A 202 -5.38 -10.95 5.88
N ALA A 203 -6.08 -11.74 5.06
CA ALA A 203 -7.53 -11.71 4.99
C ALA A 203 -8.17 -12.36 6.22
N GLY A 204 -7.57 -13.43 6.74
CA GLY A 204 -8.03 -14.12 7.94
C GLY A 204 -7.83 -13.25 9.17
N PHE A 205 -6.66 -12.63 9.32
CA PHE A 205 -6.37 -11.68 10.38
C PHE A 205 -7.36 -10.49 10.39
N LEU A 206 -7.60 -9.88 9.23
CA LEU A 206 -8.56 -8.77 9.14
C LEU A 206 -9.99 -9.21 9.47
N ALA A 207 -10.42 -10.38 8.98
CA ALA A 207 -11.74 -10.93 9.26
C ALA A 207 -11.92 -11.22 10.76
N ALA A 208 -10.92 -11.85 11.39
CA ALA A 208 -10.94 -12.17 12.80
C ALA A 208 -10.94 -10.90 13.68
N ALA A 209 -10.15 -9.88 13.32
CA ALA A 209 -10.16 -8.60 14.03
C ALA A 209 -11.51 -7.88 13.94
N ILE A 210 -12.12 -7.83 12.75
CA ILE A 210 -13.46 -7.25 12.59
C ILE A 210 -14.49 -8.08 13.37
N GLY A 211 -14.41 -9.42 13.32
CA GLY A 211 -15.27 -10.32 14.10
C GLY A 211 -15.17 -10.07 15.60
N TYR A 212 -13.96 -9.88 16.12
CA TYR A 212 -13.72 -9.54 17.52
C TYR A 212 -14.44 -8.25 17.94
N TYR A 213 -14.31 -7.17 17.16
CA TYR A 213 -14.98 -5.89 17.45
C TYR A 213 -16.49 -5.90 17.20
N VAL A 214 -16.98 -6.77 16.32
CA VAL A 214 -18.42 -7.00 16.18
C VAL A 214 -18.96 -7.66 17.45
N ALA A 215 -18.25 -8.66 17.99
CA ALA A 215 -18.63 -9.37 19.22
C ALA A 215 -18.44 -8.54 20.51
N HIS A 216 -17.45 -7.64 20.56
CA HIS A 216 -17.10 -6.83 21.75
C HIS A 216 -17.24 -5.32 21.45
N PRO A 217 -18.47 -4.79 21.38
CA PRO A 217 -18.71 -3.38 21.07
C PRO A 217 -18.04 -2.39 22.03
N GLU A 218 -17.87 -2.77 23.29
CA GLU A 218 -17.24 -1.98 24.35
C GLU A 218 -15.77 -1.66 24.07
N HIS A 219 -15.08 -2.49 23.28
CA HIS A 219 -13.66 -2.28 22.94
C HIS A 219 -13.47 -1.34 21.74
N ARG A 220 -14.54 -1.03 20.99
CA ARG A 220 -14.45 -0.16 19.80
C ARG A 220 -13.93 1.25 20.13
N ALA A 221 -14.30 1.78 21.29
CA ALA A 221 -13.84 3.10 21.73
C ALA A 221 -12.33 3.17 22.02
N ALA A 222 -11.71 2.02 22.33
CA ALA A 222 -10.28 1.91 22.62
C ALA A 222 -9.42 1.71 21.35
N ILE A 223 -10.05 1.57 20.18
CA ILE A 223 -9.36 1.41 18.90
C ILE A 223 -8.40 2.60 18.67
N GLY A 224 -7.15 2.28 18.32
CA GLY A 224 -6.07 3.25 18.16
C GLY A 224 -5.12 3.35 19.36
N GLY A 225 -5.42 2.69 20.47
CA GLY A 225 -4.49 2.53 21.60
C GLY A 225 -3.54 1.35 21.42
N GLN A 226 -2.29 1.49 21.89
CA GLN A 226 -1.32 0.38 21.87
C GLN A 226 -1.79 -0.78 22.76
N ALA A 227 -2.30 -0.47 23.96
CA ALA A 227 -2.82 -1.48 24.89
C ALA A 227 -3.99 -2.29 24.30
N GLU A 228 -4.85 -1.63 23.52
CA GLU A 228 -5.95 -2.29 22.83
C GLU A 228 -5.45 -3.17 21.68
N TYR A 229 -4.43 -2.72 20.94
CA TYR A 229 -3.80 -3.56 19.92
C TYR A 229 -3.16 -4.82 20.51
N ASP A 230 -2.48 -4.69 21.66
CA ASP A 230 -1.86 -5.83 22.35
C ASP A 230 -2.92 -6.81 22.87
N ARG A 231 -4.05 -6.29 23.37
CA ARG A 231 -5.23 -7.09 23.76
C ARG A 231 -5.82 -7.84 22.58
N LEU A 232 -6.05 -7.15 21.45
CA LEU A 232 -6.55 -7.77 20.22
C LEU A 232 -5.63 -8.89 19.78
N ARG A 233 -4.30 -8.66 19.76
CA ARG A 233 -3.33 -9.70 19.40
C ARG A 233 -3.42 -10.90 20.32
N ALA A 234 -3.51 -10.68 21.64
CA ALA A 234 -3.64 -11.76 22.61
C ALA A 234 -4.92 -12.58 22.38
N ALA A 235 -6.05 -11.90 22.13
CA ALA A 235 -7.33 -12.55 21.84
C ALA A 235 -7.28 -13.39 20.55
N LEU A 236 -6.65 -12.86 19.50
CA LEU A 236 -6.50 -13.57 18.22
C LEU A 236 -5.54 -14.77 18.32
N SER A 237 -4.43 -14.64 19.05
CA SER A 237 -3.52 -15.76 19.29
C SER A 237 -4.10 -16.84 20.22
N GLY A 238 -4.94 -16.43 21.18
CA GLY A 238 -5.62 -17.36 22.09
C GLY A 238 -6.79 -18.10 21.44
N GLY A 239 -7.50 -17.45 20.51
CA GLY A 239 -8.58 -18.07 19.74
C GLY A 239 -8.10 -19.11 18.73
N GLU A 240 -6.88 -18.98 18.20
CA GLU A 240 -6.26 -19.97 17.31
C GLU A 240 -5.94 -21.29 18.03
N ALA A 241 -5.76 -21.26 19.36
CA ALA A 241 -5.66 -22.45 20.21
C ALA A 241 -7.02 -23.08 20.58
N ALA A 242 -8.12 -22.38 20.31
CA ALA A 242 -9.49 -22.77 20.68
C ALA A 242 -10.36 -23.19 19.48
N LEU A 243 -9.75 -23.56 18.35
CA LEU A 243 -10.42 -24.28 17.27
C LEU A 243 -10.25 -25.80 17.50
N PRO A 244 -11.19 -26.49 18.16
CA PRO A 244 -11.21 -27.94 18.17
C PRO A 244 -11.62 -28.44 16.77
N GLY A 245 -10.87 -29.38 16.21
CA GLY A 245 -11.26 -30.11 15.00
C GLY A 245 -10.58 -29.65 13.71
N ARG A 246 -9.28 -29.95 13.60
CA ARG A 246 -8.70 -30.42 12.33
C ARG A 246 -8.65 -31.94 12.42
N GLU A 247 -9.71 -32.61 11.98
CA GLU A 247 -9.67 -33.99 11.48
C GLU A 247 -10.03 -33.97 10.00
#